data_AF-A0A944GGU2-F1
#
_entry.id   AF-A0A944GGU2-F1
#
_cell.length_a   1.000
_cell.length_b   1.000
_cell.length_c   1.000
_cell.angle_alpha   90.00
_cell.angle_beta   90.00
_cell.angle_gamma   90.00
#
_symmetry.space_group_name_H-M   'P 1'
#
loop_
_entity.id
_entity.type
_entity.pdbx_description
1 polymer ?
#
loop_
_entity_poly.entity_id
_entity_poly.type
_entity_poly.pdbx_seq_one_letter_code
_entity_poly.pdbx_strand_id
1 'polypeptide(L)'
;LVAIVPAKIVGASGKLTLSTGELKKVDPPAPASINEPVTVDGIAIKVTKVSTEYPELAPRTKPAKPLKYAYAYTSTPVMAVHVNVKNTTNAAVAYEPGHDKDASPVSLVTTTGESIKRANVNTSTATGKDQVQLTKTLEAGDSIDDVFYFSVPSDNVTVDFSLAGKIVNVFGLYEYRLDYEKTTPARPDLEPYKNAGNDEANGDEADDAEKGDDADKAEE
;
A
#
# COMPACT_ATOMS: atom_id res chain seq x y z
N LEU A 1 18.58 -5.22 19.26
CA LEU A 1 18.77 -5.24 20.73
C LEU A 1 17.92 -4.13 21.32
N VAL A 2 16.83 -4.45 22.02
CA VAL A 2 16.02 -3.44 22.72
C VAL A 2 16.23 -3.66 24.21
N ALA A 3 16.73 -2.63 24.91
CA ALA A 3 16.93 -2.66 26.35
C ALA A 3 15.84 -1.79 26.99
N ILE A 4 15.03 -2.37 27.88
CA ILE A 4 14.09 -1.60 28.70
C ILE A 4 14.84 -1.18 29.95
N VAL A 5 15.13 0.13 30.08
CA VAL A 5 15.76 0.67 31.28
C VAL A 5 14.69 1.40 32.11
N PRO A 6 14.44 1.01 33.37
CA PRO A 6 13.60 1.81 34.25
C PRO A 6 14.30 3.15 34.52
N ALA A 7 13.78 4.23 33.94
CA ALA A 7 14.24 5.58 34.20
C ALA A 7 13.63 6.09 35.51
N LYS A 8 14.47 6.53 36.45
CA LYS A 8 14.02 7.24 37.65
C LYS A 8 14.56 8.68 37.59
N ILE A 9 13.66 9.65 37.45
CA ILE A 9 14.02 11.07 37.53
C ILE A 9 14.18 11.41 39.01
N VAL A 10 15.39 11.82 39.42
CA VAL A 10 15.64 12.27 40.79
C VAL A 10 16.20 13.70 40.75
N GLY A 11 15.42 14.65 41.27
CA GLY A 11 15.88 15.99 41.63
C GLY A 11 15.71 17.09 40.55
N ALA A 12 15.64 18.34 41.03
CA ALA A 12 15.30 19.57 40.30
C ALA A 12 16.34 20.03 39.23
N SER A 13 17.28 19.18 38.83
CA SER A 13 18.34 19.49 37.87
C SER A 13 18.50 18.45 36.74
N GLY A 14 17.48 17.60 36.52
CA GLY A 14 17.29 16.90 35.24
C GLY A 14 18.39 15.91 34.82
N LYS A 15 19.13 15.29 35.76
CA LYS A 15 20.00 14.16 35.43
C LYS A 15 19.18 12.88 35.29
N LEU A 16 19.18 12.32 34.07
CA LEU A 16 18.66 10.98 33.80
C LEU A 16 19.68 9.94 34.28
N THR A 17 19.43 9.30 35.41
CA THR A 17 20.26 8.20 35.91
C THR A 17 19.64 6.88 35.47
N LEU A 18 20.31 6.19 34.53
CA LEU A 18 19.97 4.81 34.18
C LEU A 18 20.45 3.92 35.34
N SER A 19 19.54 3.23 36.03
CA SER A 19 19.92 2.31 37.11
C SER A 19 20.81 1.20 36.53
N THR A 20 21.95 0.92 37.16
CA THR A 20 22.91 -0.13 36.80
C THR A 20 22.42 -1.56 37.06
N GLY A 21 21.09 -1.79 37.03
CA GLY A 21 20.52 -3.12 37.10
C GLY A 21 20.95 -3.95 35.89
N GLU A 22 21.09 -5.26 36.06
CA GLU A 22 21.33 -6.18 34.95
C GLU A 22 20.33 -5.91 33.83
N LEU A 23 20.84 -5.55 32.66
CA LEU A 23 20.04 -5.41 31.45
C LEU A 23 19.51 -6.81 31.12
N LYS A 24 18.25 -7.06 31.47
CA LYS A 24 17.58 -8.29 31.05
C LYS A 24 17.43 -8.26 29.54
N LYS A 25 18.05 -9.22 28.86
CA LYS A 25 17.77 -9.49 27.45
C LYS A 25 16.30 -9.90 27.37
N VAL A 26 15.48 -9.05 26.78
CA VAL A 26 14.13 -9.40 26.37
C VAL A 26 14.24 -9.74 24.91
N ASP A 27 13.99 -11.00 24.57
CA ASP A 27 13.86 -11.39 23.18
C ASP A 27 12.58 -10.73 22.63
N PRO A 28 12.62 -10.16 21.41
CA PRO A 28 11.41 -9.65 20.80
C PRO A 28 10.37 -10.79 20.67
N PRO A 29 9.07 -10.46 20.72
CA PRO A 29 8.04 -11.46 20.46
C PRO A 29 8.29 -12.10 19.09
N ALA A 30 7.93 -13.38 18.96
CA ALA A 30 8.01 -14.06 17.68
C ALA A 30 7.07 -13.35 16.67
N PRO A 31 7.46 -13.26 15.38
CA PRO A 31 6.58 -12.72 14.35
C PRO A 31 5.29 -13.53 14.26
N ALA A 32 4.17 -12.85 14.04
CA ALA A 32 2.86 -13.48 13.89
C ALA A 32 2.71 -14.20 12.53
N SER A 33 1.78 -15.15 12.45
CA SER A 33 1.47 -15.83 11.19
C SER A 33 0.38 -15.10 10.38
N ILE A 34 0.13 -15.54 9.15
CA ILE A 34 -1.05 -15.11 8.40
C ILE A 34 -2.34 -15.38 9.21
N ASN A 35 -3.31 -14.47 9.11
CA ASN A 35 -4.57 -14.44 9.86
C ASN A 35 -4.46 -14.24 11.38
N GLU A 36 -3.26 -14.10 11.94
CA GLU A 36 -3.05 -13.74 13.34
C GLU A 36 -2.93 -12.22 13.48
N PRO A 37 -3.77 -11.55 14.30
CA PRO A 37 -3.66 -10.12 14.48
C PRO A 37 -2.53 -9.75 15.46
N VAL A 38 -1.69 -8.80 15.08
CA VAL A 38 -0.74 -8.15 16.00
C VAL A 38 -1.34 -6.83 16.47
N THR A 39 -1.43 -6.64 17.79
CA THR A 39 -1.99 -5.42 18.39
C THR A 39 -0.92 -4.59 19.06
N VAL A 40 -0.82 -3.31 18.68
CA VAL A 40 0.06 -2.32 19.30
C VAL A 40 -0.77 -1.09 19.66
N ASP A 41 -0.74 -0.67 20.93
CA ASP A 41 -1.49 0.50 21.44
C ASP A 41 -2.97 0.52 21.01
N GLY A 42 -3.62 -0.65 21.00
CA GLY A 42 -5.04 -0.80 20.66
C GLY A 42 -5.36 -0.70 19.17
N ILE A 43 -4.35 -0.77 18.30
CA ILE A 43 -4.54 -0.96 16.86
C ILE A 43 -4.12 -2.37 16.49
N ALA A 44 -5.05 -3.12 15.92
CA ALA A 44 -4.81 -4.48 15.46
C ALA A 44 -4.59 -4.47 13.95
N ILE A 45 -3.46 -5.00 13.51
CA ILE A 45 -3.20 -5.27 12.09
C ILE A 45 -3.23 -6.79 11.92
N LYS A 46 -3.73 -7.27 10.79
CA LYS A 46 -3.73 -8.69 10.44
C LYS A 46 -3.38 -8.84 8.97
N VAL A 47 -2.40 -9.68 8.64
CA VAL A 47 -2.19 -10.11 7.25
C VAL A 47 -3.28 -11.11 6.89
N THR A 48 -4.10 -10.79 5.89
CA THR A 48 -5.25 -11.62 5.48
C THR A 48 -4.92 -12.54 4.32
N LYS A 49 -4.01 -12.12 3.44
CA LYS A 49 -3.64 -12.86 2.24
C LYS A 49 -2.25 -12.46 1.77
N VAL A 50 -1.52 -13.42 1.22
CA VAL A 50 -0.31 -13.20 0.43
C VAL A 50 -0.49 -13.87 -0.93
N SER A 51 -0.28 -13.15 -2.02
CA SER A 51 -0.48 -13.69 -3.38
C SER A 51 0.44 -13.08 -4.43
N THR A 52 0.58 -13.76 -5.57
CA THR A 52 1.07 -13.16 -6.81
C THR A 52 -0.13 -12.73 -7.64
N GLU A 53 -0.18 -11.45 -8.06
CA GLU A 53 -1.32 -10.93 -8.82
C GLU A 53 -0.93 -9.79 -9.75
N TYR A 54 -1.81 -9.45 -10.69
CA TYR A 54 -1.76 -8.21 -11.46
C TYR A 54 -2.70 -7.21 -10.78
N PRO A 55 -2.20 -6.20 -10.06
CA PRO A 55 -3.05 -5.21 -9.40
C PRO A 55 -3.91 -4.47 -10.42
N GLU A 56 -5.20 -4.34 -10.10
CA GLU A 56 -6.08 -3.42 -10.81
C GLU A 56 -5.70 -1.99 -10.44
N LEU A 57 -5.76 -1.09 -11.42
CA LEU A 57 -5.42 0.31 -11.27
C LEU A 57 -6.68 1.17 -11.33
N ALA A 58 -6.76 2.17 -10.44
CA ALA A 58 -7.82 3.17 -10.40
C ALA A 58 -7.27 4.55 -10.78
N PRO A 59 -8.06 5.42 -11.46
CA PRO A 59 -7.65 6.79 -11.74
C PRO A 59 -7.34 7.59 -10.47
N ARG A 60 -6.28 8.41 -10.49
CA ARG A 60 -5.94 9.35 -9.40
C ARG A 60 -6.66 10.69 -9.49
N THR A 61 -7.11 11.09 -10.68
CA THR A 61 -7.64 12.44 -10.92
C THR A 61 -9.10 12.57 -10.52
N LYS A 62 -9.51 13.79 -10.13
CA LYS A 62 -10.92 14.19 -10.04
C LYS A 62 -11.17 15.35 -11.02
N PRO A 63 -12.15 15.25 -11.95
CA PRO A 63 -12.97 14.07 -12.20
C PRO A 63 -12.13 12.89 -12.70
N ALA A 64 -12.55 11.68 -12.34
CA ALA A 64 -11.88 10.45 -12.73
C ALA A 64 -12.09 10.26 -14.23
N LYS A 65 -11.05 10.49 -15.03
CA LYS A 65 -11.06 10.04 -16.43
C LYS A 65 -10.81 8.53 -16.39
N PRO A 66 -11.66 7.70 -17.00
CA PRO A 66 -11.43 6.27 -17.04
C PRO A 66 -10.05 5.98 -17.63
N LEU A 67 -9.29 5.09 -16.99
CA LEU A 67 -8.00 4.65 -17.53
C LEU A 67 -8.26 3.98 -18.88
N LYS A 68 -7.44 4.29 -19.88
CA LYS A 68 -7.50 3.56 -21.15
C LYS A 68 -7.30 2.07 -20.85
N TYR A 69 -8.13 1.24 -21.47
CA TYR A 69 -8.16 -0.23 -21.41
C TYR A 69 -6.84 -0.93 -21.10
N ALA A 70 -5.75 -0.56 -21.79
CA ALA A 70 -4.44 -1.19 -21.65
C ALA A 70 -3.74 -0.94 -20.30
N TYR A 71 -4.28 -0.07 -19.44
CA TYR A 71 -3.70 0.35 -18.17
C TYR A 71 -4.64 0.08 -16.98
N ALA A 72 -5.69 -0.73 -17.15
CA ALA A 72 -6.56 -1.13 -16.04
C ALA A 72 -5.85 -2.06 -15.05
N TYR A 73 -4.75 -2.69 -15.44
CA TYR A 73 -3.92 -3.53 -14.58
C TYR A 73 -2.43 -3.22 -14.80
N THR A 74 -1.58 -3.62 -13.85
CA THR A 74 -0.13 -3.60 -14.08
C THR A 74 0.27 -4.49 -15.26
N SER A 75 1.38 -4.16 -15.92
CA SER A 75 1.92 -4.97 -17.02
C SER A 75 2.66 -6.22 -16.54
N THR A 76 3.16 -6.21 -15.30
CA THR A 76 3.86 -7.31 -14.65
C THR A 76 3.19 -7.66 -13.33
N PRO A 77 3.15 -8.95 -12.93
CA PRO A 77 2.60 -9.32 -11.64
C PRO A 77 3.51 -8.84 -10.51
N VAL A 78 2.92 -8.66 -9.33
CA VAL A 78 3.60 -8.30 -8.08
C VAL A 78 3.24 -9.31 -6.99
N MET A 79 4.06 -9.38 -5.95
CA MET A 79 3.67 -10.00 -4.69
C MET A 79 2.81 -9.00 -3.91
N ALA A 80 1.61 -9.39 -3.51
CA ALA A 80 0.67 -8.60 -2.73
C ALA A 80 0.58 -9.16 -1.31
N VAL A 81 0.72 -8.30 -0.31
CA VAL A 81 0.44 -8.60 1.10
C VAL A 81 -0.79 -7.79 1.50
N HIS A 82 -1.93 -8.46 1.58
CA HIS A 82 -3.19 -7.83 2.00
C HIS A 82 -3.26 -7.79 3.51
N VAL A 83 -3.68 -6.66 4.04
CA VAL A 83 -3.84 -6.44 5.47
C VAL A 83 -5.22 -5.90 5.78
N ASN A 84 -5.70 -6.21 6.98
CA ASN A 84 -6.82 -5.52 7.61
C ASN A 84 -6.29 -4.76 8.82
N VAL A 85 -6.60 -3.47 8.90
CA VAL A 85 -6.23 -2.59 10.01
C VAL A 85 -7.50 -2.24 10.77
N LYS A 86 -7.53 -2.52 12.07
CA LYS A 86 -8.68 -2.29 12.94
C LYS A 86 -8.32 -1.40 14.12
N ASN A 87 -9.09 -0.33 14.31
CA ASN A 87 -9.01 0.50 15.50
C ASN A 87 -9.82 -0.14 16.63
N THR A 88 -9.15 -0.63 17.67
CA THR A 88 -9.82 -1.22 18.86
C THR A 88 -9.85 -0.26 20.05
N THR A 89 -9.37 0.96 19.86
CA THR A 89 -9.44 2.02 20.87
C THR A 89 -10.81 2.71 20.85
N ASN A 90 -11.03 3.60 21.81
CA ASN A 90 -12.21 4.45 21.88
C ASN A 90 -12.01 5.82 21.21
N ALA A 91 -10.86 6.06 20.58
CA ALA A 91 -10.52 7.34 19.95
C ALA A 91 -10.26 7.16 18.45
N ALA A 92 -10.50 8.20 17.66
CA ALA A 92 -10.17 8.20 16.25
C ALA A 92 -8.66 8.12 16.03
N VAL A 93 -8.22 7.35 15.04
CA VAL A 93 -6.80 7.16 14.69
C VAL A 93 -6.57 7.47 13.22
N ALA A 94 -5.50 8.21 12.93
CA ALA A 94 -5.07 8.48 11.57
C ALA A 94 -4.25 7.31 11.03
N TYR A 95 -4.68 6.74 9.91
CA TYR A 95 -4.00 5.69 9.15
C TYR A 95 -3.29 6.29 7.93
N GLU A 96 -1.97 6.17 7.89
CA GLU A 96 -1.07 6.69 6.87
C GLU A 96 -0.15 5.58 6.30
N PRO A 97 -0.63 4.74 5.38
CA PRO A 97 0.15 3.61 4.86
C PRO A 97 1.37 4.02 4.01
N GLY A 98 1.38 5.28 3.53
CA GLY A 98 2.54 5.85 2.84
C GLY A 98 2.80 5.28 1.45
N HIS A 99 1.78 4.78 0.75
CA HIS A 99 1.92 4.26 -0.62
C HIS A 99 2.43 5.28 -1.64
N ASP A 100 2.21 6.57 -1.37
CA ASP A 100 2.59 7.69 -2.25
C ASP A 100 3.93 8.34 -1.90
N LYS A 101 4.60 7.86 -0.84
CA LYS A 101 5.81 8.48 -0.30
C LYS A 101 7.00 7.55 -0.53
N ASP A 102 8.15 8.13 -0.90
CA ASP A 102 9.41 7.39 -1.12
C ASP A 102 9.92 6.67 0.14
N ALA A 103 9.53 7.16 1.32
CA ALA A 103 9.81 6.53 2.62
C ALA A 103 8.63 5.68 3.08
N SER A 104 8.58 4.45 2.59
CA SER A 104 7.53 3.48 2.96
C SER A 104 7.82 2.90 4.35
N PRO A 105 6.87 2.94 5.30
CA PRO A 105 7.03 2.41 6.66
C PRO A 105 6.93 0.87 6.73
N VAL A 106 7.21 0.17 5.63
CA VAL A 106 7.11 -1.29 5.53
C VAL A 106 8.38 -1.89 4.94
N SER A 107 8.74 -3.08 5.41
CA SER A 107 9.85 -3.87 4.90
C SER A 107 9.43 -5.31 4.71
N LEU A 108 10.03 -5.96 3.71
CA LEU A 108 9.88 -7.39 3.46
C LEU A 108 11.28 -7.96 3.24
N VAL A 109 11.68 -8.90 4.07
CA VAL A 109 13.02 -9.51 4.03
C VAL A 109 12.85 -11.02 4.07
N THR A 110 13.59 -11.77 3.26
CA THR A 110 13.61 -13.23 3.39
C THR A 110 14.21 -13.63 4.74
N THR A 111 13.91 -14.84 5.22
CA THR A 111 14.55 -15.36 6.44
C THR A 111 16.08 -15.53 6.30
N THR A 112 16.61 -15.47 5.08
CA THR A 112 18.05 -15.46 4.77
C THR A 112 18.67 -14.05 4.76
N GLY A 113 17.86 -13.00 4.93
CA GLY A 113 18.31 -11.61 5.04
C GLY A 113 18.27 -10.80 3.73
N GLU A 114 17.71 -11.35 2.65
CA GLU A 114 17.57 -10.62 1.38
C GLU A 114 16.35 -9.69 1.43
N SER A 115 16.54 -8.41 1.13
CA SER A 115 15.44 -7.45 1.07
C SER A 115 14.66 -7.56 -0.24
N ILE A 116 13.35 -7.79 -0.14
CA ILE A 116 12.45 -7.79 -1.29
C ILE A 116 11.98 -6.36 -1.54
N LYS A 117 12.17 -5.88 -2.77
CA LYS A 117 11.89 -4.49 -3.12
C LYS A 117 10.38 -4.23 -3.11
N ARG A 118 9.99 -3.05 -2.63
CA ARG A 118 8.63 -2.53 -2.81
C ARG A 118 8.36 -2.35 -4.31
N ALA A 119 7.18 -2.76 -4.75
CA ALA A 119 6.69 -2.49 -6.10
C ALA A 119 5.80 -1.25 -6.04
N ASN A 120 6.23 -0.16 -6.68
CA ASN A 120 5.38 1.01 -6.84
C ASN A 120 4.52 0.81 -8.10
N VAL A 121 3.22 0.63 -7.91
CA VAL A 121 2.24 0.50 -9.00
C VAL A 121 1.56 1.84 -9.33
N ASN A 122 1.89 2.88 -8.55
CA ASN A 122 1.30 4.20 -8.68
C ASN A 122 2.03 4.98 -9.78
N THR A 123 1.25 5.67 -10.59
CA THR A 123 1.73 6.56 -11.65
C THR A 123 1.21 7.97 -11.39
N SER A 124 1.53 8.93 -12.26
CA SER A 124 0.96 10.28 -12.18
C SER A 124 -0.57 10.29 -12.36
N THR A 125 -1.16 9.27 -12.99
CA THR A 125 -2.58 9.24 -13.35
C THR A 125 -3.35 8.07 -12.74
N ALA A 126 -2.67 7.06 -12.19
CA ALA A 126 -3.28 5.82 -11.72
C ALA A 126 -2.65 5.33 -10.42
N THR A 127 -3.37 4.45 -9.73
CA THR A 127 -2.93 3.90 -8.44
C THR A 127 -3.51 2.52 -8.20
N GLY A 128 -2.91 1.71 -7.32
CA GLY A 128 -3.49 0.42 -6.95
C GLY A 128 -4.91 0.60 -6.41
N LYS A 129 -5.90 -0.07 -7.02
CA LYS A 129 -7.32 0.07 -6.65
C LYS A 129 -7.58 -0.30 -5.19
N ASP A 130 -6.91 -1.35 -4.72
CA ASP A 130 -7.05 -1.86 -3.35
C ASP A 130 -6.11 -1.17 -2.35
N GLN A 131 -5.30 -0.21 -2.81
CA GLN A 131 -4.40 0.55 -1.95
C GLN A 131 -5.09 1.79 -1.39
N VAL A 132 -4.92 2.05 -0.11
CA VAL A 132 -5.42 3.25 0.55
C VAL A 132 -4.56 4.47 0.17
N GLN A 133 -5.16 5.40 -0.59
CA GLN A 133 -4.42 6.45 -1.33
C GLN A 133 -4.05 7.72 -0.56
N LEU A 134 -4.55 7.90 0.66
CA LEU A 134 -4.34 9.09 1.48
C LEU A 134 -4.46 8.71 2.95
N THR A 135 -4.12 9.65 3.84
CA THR A 135 -4.47 9.53 5.26
C THR A 135 -5.97 9.29 5.39
N LYS A 136 -6.34 8.24 6.14
CA LYS A 136 -7.72 7.93 6.50
C LYS A 136 -7.88 8.03 8.01
N THR A 137 -8.98 8.59 8.46
CA THR A 137 -9.38 8.51 9.87
C THR A 137 -10.14 7.22 10.07
N LEU A 138 -9.71 6.39 11.03
CA LEU A 138 -10.42 5.22 11.51
C LEU A 138 -11.09 5.58 12.83
N GLU A 139 -12.41 5.62 12.87
CA GLU A 139 -13.16 5.82 14.11
C GLU A 139 -13.05 4.59 15.02
N ALA A 140 -13.54 4.71 16.25
CA ALA A 140 -13.53 3.60 17.20
C ALA A 140 -14.29 2.39 16.65
N GLY A 141 -13.62 1.24 16.56
CA GLY A 141 -14.19 0.01 16.03
C GLY A 141 -14.09 -0.17 14.52
N ASP A 142 -13.70 0.87 13.78
CA ASP A 142 -13.56 0.81 12.32
C ASP A 142 -12.45 -0.15 11.90
N SER A 143 -12.63 -0.71 10.70
CA SER A 143 -11.61 -1.47 10.01
C SER A 143 -11.48 -1.04 8.56
N ILE A 144 -10.27 -1.11 8.03
CA ILE A 144 -9.97 -0.85 6.62
C ILE A 144 -9.07 -1.96 6.07
N ASP A 145 -9.34 -2.36 4.83
CA ASP A 145 -8.46 -3.25 4.07
C ASP A 145 -7.47 -2.42 3.25
N ASP A 146 -6.24 -2.91 3.17
CA ASP A 146 -5.16 -2.28 2.42
C ASP A 146 -4.20 -3.34 1.85
N VAL A 147 -3.32 -2.95 0.94
CA VAL A 147 -2.38 -3.87 0.30
C VAL A 147 -1.00 -3.28 0.05
N PHE A 148 0.02 -4.07 0.39
CA PHE A 148 1.41 -3.72 0.17
C PHE A 148 1.99 -4.58 -0.97
N TYR A 149 2.38 -3.93 -2.07
CA TYR A 149 3.01 -4.59 -3.21
C TYR A 149 4.54 -4.65 -3.13
N PHE A 150 5.09 -5.77 -3.60
CA PHE A 150 6.52 -6.09 -3.63
C PHE A 150 6.91 -6.79 -4.93
N SER A 151 8.19 -6.77 -5.28
CA SER A 151 8.73 -7.56 -6.39
C SER A 151 8.51 -9.04 -6.13
N VAL A 152 8.11 -9.78 -7.16
CA VAL A 152 7.91 -11.23 -7.08
C VAL A 152 9.26 -11.93 -6.84
N PRO A 153 9.42 -12.71 -5.74
CA PRO A 153 10.59 -13.56 -5.53
C PRO A 153 10.80 -14.58 -6.67
N SER A 154 12.04 -15.02 -6.88
CA SER A 154 12.35 -16.03 -7.89
C SER A 154 11.74 -17.40 -7.59
N ASP A 155 11.59 -17.73 -6.31
CA ASP A 155 11.21 -19.04 -5.80
C ASP A 155 10.21 -18.91 -4.65
N ASN A 156 9.72 -20.04 -4.13
CA ASN A 156 8.98 -20.07 -2.86
C ASN A 156 9.93 -19.64 -1.74
N VAL A 157 9.47 -18.73 -0.88
CA VAL A 157 10.29 -18.16 0.18
C VAL A 157 9.47 -17.93 1.44
N THR A 158 10.10 -18.02 2.60
CA THR A 158 9.55 -17.49 3.85
C THR A 158 10.11 -16.08 4.04
N VAL A 159 9.23 -15.13 4.35
CA VAL A 159 9.57 -13.71 4.47
C VAL A 159 9.11 -13.16 5.82
N ASP A 160 9.94 -12.30 6.39
CA ASP A 160 9.62 -11.47 7.53
C ASP A 160 9.08 -10.12 6.99
N PHE A 161 7.79 -9.89 7.20
CA PHE A 161 7.09 -8.66 6.85
C PHE A 161 6.93 -7.79 8.09
N SER A 162 7.40 -6.55 8.01
CA SER A 162 7.31 -5.60 9.12
C SER A 162 6.61 -4.32 8.68
N LEU A 163 5.68 -3.84 9.50
CA LEU A 163 5.12 -2.49 9.38
C LEU A 163 5.48 -1.67 10.62
N ALA A 164 5.95 -0.44 10.41
CA ALA A 164 6.20 0.48 11.49
C ALA A 164 4.90 1.08 12.03
N GLY A 165 4.75 1.12 13.35
CA GLY A 165 3.60 1.70 14.05
C GLY A 165 3.30 3.16 13.68
N LYS A 166 4.27 3.86 13.10
CA LYS A 166 4.09 5.20 12.53
C LYS A 166 2.95 5.27 11.50
N ILE A 167 2.58 4.17 10.82
CA ILE A 167 1.40 4.14 9.93
C ILE A 167 0.09 4.44 10.65
N VAL A 168 0.04 4.31 11.97
CA VAL A 168 -1.12 4.64 12.81
C VAL A 168 -0.73 5.56 13.96
N ASN A 169 0.38 6.28 13.82
CA ASN A 169 0.93 7.20 14.83
C ASN A 169 1.19 6.56 16.21
N VAL A 170 1.58 5.28 16.25
CA VAL A 170 1.98 4.57 17.49
C VAL A 170 3.46 4.18 17.46
N PHE A 171 4.03 3.88 18.62
CA PHE A 171 5.40 3.35 18.71
C PHE A 171 5.39 1.83 18.69
N GLY A 172 6.16 1.22 17.79
CA GLY A 172 6.31 -0.23 17.70
C GLY A 172 6.43 -0.73 16.28
N LEU A 173 6.49 -2.06 16.14
CA LEU A 173 6.46 -2.77 14.86
C LEU A 173 5.35 -3.81 14.90
N TYR A 174 4.72 -4.03 13.76
CA TYR A 174 3.89 -5.19 13.49
C TYR A 174 4.73 -6.14 12.67
N GLU A 175 5.09 -7.30 13.22
CA GLU A 175 5.99 -8.27 12.59
C GLU A 175 5.26 -9.56 12.27
N TYR A 176 5.42 -10.04 11.04
CA TYR A 176 4.82 -11.28 10.56
C TYR A 176 5.86 -12.15 9.87
N ARG A 177 5.74 -13.46 10.03
CA ARG A 177 6.46 -14.44 9.22
C ARG A 177 5.46 -15.10 8.27
N LEU A 178 5.68 -14.93 6.98
CA LEU A 178 4.75 -15.31 5.93
C LEU A 178 5.42 -16.31 5.00
N ASP A 179 4.79 -17.44 4.77
CA ASP A 179 5.19 -18.36 3.71
C ASP A 179 4.59 -17.88 2.38
N TYR A 180 5.45 -17.62 1.41
CA TYR A 180 5.07 -17.21 0.08
C TYR A 180 5.29 -18.34 -0.91
N GLU A 181 4.19 -18.76 -1.53
CA GLU A 181 4.21 -19.67 -2.67
C GLU A 181 4.14 -18.86 -3.96
N LYS A 182 5.19 -18.98 -4.78
CA LYS A 182 5.23 -18.36 -6.09
C LYS A 182 4.21 -19.03 -7.00
N THR A 183 3.28 -18.23 -7.51
CA THR A 183 2.32 -18.67 -8.52
C THR A 183 2.51 -17.88 -9.81
N THR A 184 1.98 -18.42 -10.91
CA THR A 184 1.84 -17.67 -12.16
C THR A 184 0.37 -17.28 -12.30
N PRO A 185 -0.02 -16.06 -11.90
CA PRO A 185 -1.41 -15.65 -12.00
C PRO A 185 -1.82 -15.56 -13.47
N ALA A 186 -3.06 -15.94 -13.76
CA ALA A 186 -3.65 -15.69 -15.06
C ALA A 186 -3.64 -14.18 -15.33
N ARG A 187 -3.29 -13.78 -16.55
CA ARG A 187 -3.40 -12.38 -16.95
C ARG A 187 -4.88 -11.98 -16.92
N PRO A 188 -5.25 -10.83 -16.33
CA PRO A 188 -6.64 -10.40 -16.28
C PRO A 188 -7.24 -10.32 -17.68
N ASP A 189 -8.50 -10.74 -17.80
CA ASP A 189 -9.29 -10.47 -18.98
C ASP A 189 -9.59 -8.97 -19.03
N LEU A 190 -9.20 -8.35 -20.13
CA LEU A 190 -9.39 -6.93 -20.33
C LEU A 190 -10.72 -6.63 -21.04
N GLU A 191 -11.41 -7.60 -21.65
CA GLU A 191 -12.68 -7.42 -22.39
C GLU A 191 -13.70 -6.49 -21.69
N PRO A 192 -13.94 -6.57 -20.36
CA PRO A 192 -14.86 -5.66 -19.66
C PRO A 192 -14.53 -4.16 -19.78
N TYR A 193 -13.27 -3.81 -20.07
CA TYR A 193 -12.81 -2.43 -20.19
C TYR A 193 -12.83 -1.90 -21.63
N LYS A 194 -13.19 -2.71 -22.63
CA LYS A 194 -13.23 -2.25 -24.04
C LYS A 194 -14.36 -1.25 -24.31
N ASN A 195 -15.46 -1.36 -23.57
CA ASN A 195 -16.64 -0.53 -23.77
C ASN A 195 -16.72 0.68 -22.83
N ALA A 196 -15.95 0.70 -21.74
CA ALA A 196 -15.95 1.79 -20.75
C ALA A 196 -15.37 3.12 -21.28
N GLY A 197 -14.82 3.15 -22.50
CA GLY A 197 -14.32 4.35 -23.17
C GLY A 197 -15.15 4.83 -24.37
N ASN A 198 -16.29 4.18 -24.66
CA ASN A 198 -17.10 4.48 -25.85
C ASN A 198 -18.44 5.19 -25.56
N ASP A 199 -18.82 5.39 -24.30
CA ASP A 199 -20.13 5.97 -23.95
C ASP A 199 -20.15 7.52 -23.82
N GLU A 200 -19.02 8.21 -24.02
CA GLU A 200 -18.96 9.70 -23.93
C GLU A 200 -18.21 10.41 -25.08
N ALA A 201 -18.14 9.80 -26.27
CA ALA A 201 -17.61 10.49 -27.45
C ALA A 201 -18.57 10.33 -28.63
N ASN A 202 -19.71 11.04 -28.56
CA ASN A 202 -20.42 11.62 -29.71
C ASN A 202 -21.68 12.36 -29.21
N GLY A 203 -21.45 13.40 -28.41
CA GLY A 203 -22.42 14.45 -28.12
C GLY A 203 -21.75 15.78 -28.39
N ASP A 204 -22.29 16.52 -29.36
CA ASP A 204 -21.91 17.87 -29.80
C ASP A 204 -20.54 18.06 -30.47
N GLU A 205 -20.53 17.96 -31.81
CA GLU A 205 -20.11 19.08 -32.66
C GLU A 205 -21.00 19.09 -33.92
N ALA A 206 -22.14 19.79 -33.81
CA ALA A 206 -22.88 20.29 -34.96
C ALA A 206 -22.76 21.82 -34.95
N ASP A 207 -22.35 22.33 -36.11
CA ASP A 207 -22.48 23.69 -36.63
C ASP A 207 -21.86 24.86 -35.84
N ASP A 208 -20.81 25.45 -36.41
CA ASP A 208 -20.94 26.82 -36.89
C ASP A 208 -20.10 27.10 -38.14
N ALA A 209 -20.73 27.78 -39.09
CA ALA A 209 -20.31 28.08 -40.45
C ALA A 209 -19.25 29.22 -40.51
N GLU A 210 -18.54 29.53 -41.60
CA GLU A 210 -19.02 30.07 -42.86
C GLU A 210 -17.82 30.38 -43.80
N LYS A 211 -18.09 30.31 -45.13
CA LYS A 211 -17.53 31.11 -46.24
C LYS A 211 -16.01 30.98 -46.49
N GLY A 212 -15.51 30.54 -47.64
CA GLY A 212 -15.94 30.82 -49.02
C GLY A 212 -14.80 31.59 -49.70
N ASP A 213 -14.15 30.97 -50.69
CA ASP A 213 -13.62 31.68 -51.86
C ASP A 213 -13.28 30.68 -52.96
N ASP A 214 -14.07 30.76 -54.04
CA ASP A 214 -13.77 30.20 -55.35
C ASP A 214 -12.72 31.06 -56.05
N ALA A 215 -11.77 30.42 -56.75
CA ALA A 215 -11.13 30.85 -58.02
C ALA A 215 -9.70 30.24 -58.09
N ASP A 216 -9.14 29.79 -59.21
CA ASP A 216 -9.56 29.53 -60.58
C ASP A 216 -8.28 28.97 -61.27
N LYS A 217 -8.38 27.90 -62.08
CA LYS A 217 -7.46 27.46 -63.17
C LYS A 217 -5.97 27.12 -62.82
N ALA A 218 -5.27 26.22 -63.51
CA ALA A 218 -5.40 25.70 -64.86
C ALA A 218 -4.84 24.27 -64.97
N GLU A 219 -5.43 23.51 -65.89
CA GLU A 219 -4.83 22.36 -66.57
C GLU A 219 -3.71 22.86 -67.51
N GLU A 220 -2.53 22.22 -67.49
CA GLU A 220 -1.89 21.48 -68.61
C GLU A 220 -0.55 20.88 -68.13
#